data_AF-A0A954L6B7-F1
#
_entry.id   AF-A0A954L6B7-F1
#
_cell.length_a   1.000
_cell.length_b   1.000
_cell.length_c   1.000
_cell.angle_alpha   90.00
_cell.angle_beta   90.00
_cell.angle_gamma   90.00
#
_symmetry.space_group_name_H-M   'P 1'
#
loop_
_entity.id
_entity.type
_entity.pdbx_description
1 polymer ?
#
loop_
_entity_poly.entity_id
_entity_poly.type
_entity_poly.pdbx_seq_one_letter_code
_entity_poly.pdbx_strand_id
1 'polypeptide(L)' 'MHESTEVSRLLLTAEQAAEALTISPRKLWELTNTGQLPCVRIGRAVRYDRADLEAWIAAQKRSR' A
#
# COMPACT_ATOMS: atom_id res chain seq x y z
N MET A 1 -18.29 26.17 -7.63
CA MET A 1 -17.42 25.12 -8.19
C MET A 1 -16.48 24.73 -7.07
N HIS A 2 -16.76 23.63 -6.36
CA HIS A 2 -15.88 23.19 -5.28
C HIS A 2 -14.69 22.50 -5.93
N GLU A 3 -13.58 23.22 -6.01
CA GLU A 3 -12.29 22.66 -6.35
C GLU A 3 -11.90 21.75 -5.18
N SER A 4 -12.20 20.46 -5.32
CA SER A 4 -11.80 19.44 -4.35
C SER A 4 -10.28 19.39 -4.34
N THR A 5 -9.66 20.09 -3.40
CA THR A 5 -8.25 19.89 -3.09
C THR A 5 -8.14 18.50 -2.50
N GLU A 6 -7.94 17.49 -3.34
CA GLU A 6 -7.68 16.12 -2.90
C GLU A 6 -6.40 16.15 -2.06
N VAL A 7 -6.57 16.09 -0.75
CA VAL A 7 -5.47 15.91 0.19
C VAL A 7 -4.84 14.56 -0.15
N SER A 8 -3.79 14.60 -0.96
CA SER A 8 -3.03 13.45 -1.40
C SER A 8 -2.36 12.84 -0.17
N ARG A 9 -3.02 11.86 0.44
CA ARG A 9 -2.49 11.15 1.60
C ARG A 9 -1.19 10.47 1.18
N LEU A 10 -0.08 10.91 1.75
CA LEU A 10 1.25 10.34 1.49
C LEU A 10 1.30 8.85 1.88
N LEU A 11 0.58 8.49 2.94
CA LEU A 11 0.58 7.15 3.51
C LEU A 11 -0.83 6.58 3.60
N LEU A 12 -0.98 5.37 3.08
CA LEU A 12 -2.20 4.57 3.10
C LEU A 12 -2.22 3.67 4.34
N THR A 13 -3.41 3.41 4.88
CA THR A 13 -3.62 2.35 5.88
C THR A 13 -3.57 0.97 5.23
N ALA A 14 -3.54 -0.09 6.04
CA ALA A 14 -3.63 -1.46 5.52
C ALA A 14 -4.91 -1.70 4.71
N GLU A 15 -6.05 -1.17 5.14
CA GLU A 15 -7.31 -1.30 4.39
C GLU A 15 -7.22 -0.58 3.04
N GLN A 16 -6.73 0.66 3.04
CA GLN A 16 -6.58 1.45 1.82
C GLN A 16 -5.58 0.83 0.84
N ALA A 17 -4.48 0.27 1.33
CA ALA A 17 -3.50 -0.42 0.49
C ALA A 17 -4.07 -1.72 -0.08
N ALA A 18 -4.86 -2.46 0.69
CA ALA A 18 -5.53 -3.67 0.23
C ALA A 18 -6.55 -3.35 -0.87
N GLU A 19 -7.35 -2.29 -0.68
CA GLU A 19 -8.27 -1.77 -1.69
C GLU A 19 -7.53 -1.31 -2.95
N ALA A 20 -6.44 -0.55 -2.81
CA ALA A 20 -5.65 -0.05 -3.94
C ALA A 20 -5.03 -1.18 -4.77
N LEU A 21 -4.67 -2.31 -4.14
CA LEU A 21 -4.16 -3.50 -4.80
C LEU A 21 -5.27 -4.49 -5.22
N THR A 22 -6.52 -4.22 -4.88
CA THR A 22 -7.67 -5.13 -5.10
C THR A 22 -7.42 -6.54 -4.52
N ILE A 23 -6.89 -6.60 -3.29
CA ILE A 23 -6.65 -7.86 -2.56
C ILE A 23 -7.33 -7.85 -1.19
N SER A 24 -7.46 -9.01 -0.56
CA SER A 24 -7.97 -9.08 0.81
C SER A 24 -6.97 -8.49 1.81
N PRO A 25 -7.44 -7.84 2.91
CA PRO A 25 -6.55 -7.33 3.96
C PRO A 25 -5.68 -8.42 4.58
N ARG A 26 -6.20 -9.65 4.65
CA ARG A 26 -5.43 -10.83 5.07
C ARG A 26 -4.23 -11.06 4.15
N LYS A 27 -4.44 -11.04 2.83
CA LYS A 27 -3.36 -11.24 1.86
C LYS A 27 -2.32 -10.13 1.93
N LEU A 28 -2.77 -8.88 2.07
CA LEU A 28 -1.88 -7.76 2.31
C LEU A 28 -1.03 -7.98 3.57
N TRP A 29 -1.65 -8.40 4.67
CA TRP A 29 -0.94 -8.67 5.91
C TRP A 29 0.10 -9.80 5.76
N GLU A 30 -0.22 -10.87 5.02
CA GLU A 30 0.75 -11.93 4.70
C GLU A 30 1.96 -11.38 3.93
N LEU A 31 1.74 -10.53 2.92
CA LEU A 31 2.83 -9.90 2.15
C LEU A 31 3.69 -8.99 3.03
N THR A 32 3.07 -8.22 3.90
CA THR A 32 3.76 -7.33 4.84
C THR A 32 4.53 -8.09 5.91
N ASN A 33 3.96 -9.17 6.43
CA ASN A 33 4.58 -10.00 7.46
C ASN A 33 5.74 -10.83 6.90
N THR A 34 5.65 -11.25 5.63
CA THR A 34 6.73 -11.95 4.93
C THR A 34 7.79 -11.00 4.37
N GLY A 35 7.61 -9.68 4.49
CA GLY A 35 8.54 -8.68 3.98
C GLY A 35 8.55 -8.54 2.45
N GLN A 36 7.55 -9.12 1.76
CA GLN A 36 7.40 -9.00 0.31
C GLN A 36 6.87 -7.64 -0.12
N LEU A 37 6.08 -6.98 0.73
CA LEU A 37 5.57 -5.64 0.49
C LEU A 37 6.20 -4.66 1.48
N PRO A 38 6.90 -3.60 1.00
CA PRO A 38 7.43 -2.56 1.87
C PRO A 38 6.34 -1.88 2.68
N CYS A 39 6.62 -1.58 3.95
CA CYS A 39 5.69 -0.86 4.81
C CYS A 39 6.42 0.08 5.78
N VAL A 40 5.79 1.20 6.08
CA VAL A 40 6.24 2.20 7.05
C VAL A 40 5.59 1.89 8.39
N ARG A 41 6.41 1.53 9.38
CA ARG A 41 5.95 1.27 10.76
C ARG A 41 6.10 2.53 11.60
N ILE A 42 4.98 3.07 12.07
CA ILE A 42 4.90 4.23 12.98
C ILE A 42 4.32 3.74 14.31
N GLY A 43 5.20 3.29 15.21
CA GLY A 43 4.79 2.60 16.43
C GLY A 43 4.00 1.33 16.11
N ARG A 44 2.76 1.24 16.61
CA ARG A 44 1.84 0.13 16.30
C ARG A 44 1.14 0.26 14.94
N ALA A 45 1.21 1.41 14.30
CA ALA A 45 0.53 1.67 13.04
C ALA A 45 1.40 1.21 11.87
N VAL A 46 0.82 0.41 10.97
CA VAL A 46 1.43 0.05 9.70
C VAL A 46 0.82 0.94 8.61
N ARG A 47 1.69 1.54 7.81
CA ARG A 47 1.33 2.40 6.69
C ARG A 47 2.05 1.97 5.43
N TYR A 48 1.49 2.33 4.28
CA TYR A 48 2.02 2.00 2.97
C TYR A 48 2.17 3.26 2.16
N ASP A 49 3.35 3.47 1.59
CA ASP A 49 3.56 4.54 0.65
C ASP A 49 3.02 4.12 -0.73
N ARG A 50 2.42 5.07 -1.46
CA ARG A 50 1.87 4.79 -2.79
C ARG A 50 2.95 4.35 -3.78
N ALA A 51 4.10 5.02 -3.78
CA ALA A 51 5.20 4.71 -4.68
C ALA A 51 5.77 3.30 -4.40
N ASP A 52 5.80 2.88 -3.13
CA ASP A 52 6.19 1.52 -2.76
C ASP A 52 5.22 0.47 -3.33
N LEU A 53 3.90 0.71 -3.27
CA LEU A 53 2.91 -0.18 -3.87
C LEU A 53 3.10 -0.28 -5.40
N GLU A 54 3.33 0.85 -6.06
CA GLU A 54 3.58 0.91 -7.51
C GLU A 54 4.87 0.18 -7.90
N ALA A 55 5.96 0.38 -7.14
CA ALA A 55 7.22 -0.31 -7.32
C ALA A 55 7.08 -1.82 -7.12
N TRP A 56 6.31 -2.25 -6.13
CA TRP A 56 5.99 -3.66 -5.91
C TRP A 56 5.23 -4.26 -7.10
N ILE A 57 4.21 -3.57 -7.63
CA ILE A 57 3.49 -4.00 -8.84
C ILE A 57 4.46 -4.16 -10.02
N ALA A 58 5.37 -3.18 -10.22
CA ALA A 58 6.36 -3.23 -11.29
C ALA A 58 7.33 -4.41 -11.13
N ALA A 59 7.75 -4.72 -9.90
CA ALA A 59 8.58 -5.89 -9.59
C ALA A 59 7.86 -7.21 -9.91
N GLN A 60 6.57 -7.34 -9.56
CA GLN A 60 5.78 -8.53 -9.86
C GLN A 60 5.60 -8.76 -11.36
N LYS A 61 5.43 -7.69 -12.15
CA LYS A 61 5.35 -7.78 -13.61
C LYS A 61 6.61 -8.34 -14.27
N ARG A 62 7.79 -8.13 -13.66
CA ARG A 62 9.09 -8.61 -14.18
C ARG A 62 9.34 -10.08 -13.93
N SER A 63 8.59 -10.71 -13.01
CA SER A 63 8.80 -12.10 -12.62
C SER A 63 8.10 -13.11 -13.53
N ARG A 64 7.85 -12.76 -14.80
CA ARG A 64 7.10 -13.57 -15.76
C ARG A 64 7.89 -13.82 -17.04
#